data_AF-A0A7S2Z7E4-F1
#
_entry.id   AF-A0A7S2Z7E4-F1
#
_cell.length_a   1.000
_cell.length_b   1.000
_cell.length_c   1.000
_cell.angle_alpha   90.00
_cell.angle_beta   90.00
_cell.angle_gamma   90.00
#
_symmetry.space_group_name_H-M   'P 1'
#
loop_
_entity.id
_entity.type
_entity.pdbx_description
1 polymer ?
#
loop_
_entity_poly.entity_id
_entity_poly.type
_entity_poly.pdbx_seq_one_letter_code
_entity_poly.pdbx_strand_id
1 'polypeptide(L)'
;MVAAFFREVVTLTAKLTAKWQAVGFCHGVLNTDNMSVLGLTIDYGPFAMMERFDPDYVCNGSDDTGRYRFSEQPAICKWNCRQFAKALARLGGKHVSQQALLRIVEDDFDAVYDQAYLSLMRAKLGLTDGPAGAGDRALVNELLKTMQACGSDFTKTFRDLMGDNGGEDGFEGRGGSGKEVLGEGEHVSGLAETLAAGSASPAEMAALLGRQGRSAVPK
;
A
#
# COMPACT_ATOMS: atom_id res chain seq x y z
N MET A 1 -6.56 10.67 -29.91
CA MET A 1 -5.45 9.71 -29.76
C MET A 1 -4.56 10.06 -28.56
N VAL A 2 -3.89 11.23 -28.52
CA VAL A 2 -3.01 11.62 -27.39
C VAL A 2 -3.72 11.69 -26.03
N ALA A 3 -4.91 12.28 -25.95
CA ALA A 3 -5.66 12.37 -24.70
C ALA A 3 -6.05 10.99 -24.14
N ALA A 4 -6.47 10.06 -25.00
CA ALA A 4 -6.82 8.70 -24.59
C ALA A 4 -5.60 7.91 -24.11
N PHE A 5 -4.49 7.99 -24.85
CA PHE A 5 -3.20 7.45 -24.42
C PHE A 5 -2.78 8.01 -23.05
N PHE A 6 -2.82 9.33 -22.88
CA PHE A 6 -2.41 9.96 -21.63
C PHE A 6 -3.32 9.57 -20.45
N ARG A 7 -4.63 9.47 -20.66
CA ARG A 7 -5.57 8.96 -19.65
C ARG A 7 -5.23 7.53 -19.21
N GLU A 8 -4.82 6.67 -20.14
CA GLU A 8 -4.37 5.33 -19.80
C GLU A 8 -3.11 5.36 -18.94
N VAL A 9 -2.12 6.21 -19.28
CA VAL A 9 -0.90 6.39 -18.48
C VAL A 9 -1.23 6.86 -17.05
N VAL A 10 -2.14 7.83 -16.89
CA VAL A 10 -2.60 8.30 -15.58
C VAL A 10 -3.25 7.17 -14.79
N THR A 11 -4.13 6.40 -15.43
CA THR A 11 -4.83 5.26 -14.82
C THR A 11 -3.85 4.18 -14.34
N LEU A 12 -2.89 3.81 -15.20
CA LEU A 12 -1.87 2.81 -14.87
C LEU A 12 -0.96 3.29 -13.73
N THR A 13 -0.54 4.56 -13.75
CA THR A 13 0.30 5.15 -12.69
C THR A 13 -0.43 5.18 -11.35
N ALA A 14 -1.71 5.59 -11.33
CA ALA A 14 -2.52 5.60 -10.12
C ALA A 14 -2.70 4.19 -9.53
N LYS A 15 -3.00 3.19 -10.38
CA LYS A 15 -3.12 1.78 -9.97
C LYS A 15 -1.81 1.20 -9.47
N LEU A 16 -0.68 1.50 -10.12
CA LEU A 16 0.64 1.08 -9.66
C LEU A 16 0.96 1.65 -8.28
N THR A 17 0.71 2.94 -8.10
CA THR A 17 0.94 3.62 -6.82
C THR A 17 0.06 3.03 -5.72
N ALA A 18 -1.23 2.76 -6.01
CA ALA A 18 -2.11 2.08 -5.06
C ALA A 18 -1.59 0.69 -4.64
N LYS A 19 -1.02 -0.08 -5.57
CA LYS A 19 -0.37 -1.36 -5.26
C LYS A 19 0.82 -1.17 -4.33
N TRP A 20 1.69 -0.19 -4.60
CA TRP A 20 2.82 0.11 -3.73
C TRP A 20 2.38 0.43 -2.30
N GLN A 21 1.37 1.30 -2.15
CA GLN A 21 0.83 1.66 -0.83
C GLN A 21 0.19 0.46 -0.11
N ALA A 22 -0.48 -0.45 -0.84
CA ALA A 22 -1.14 -1.62 -0.24
C ALA A 22 -0.16 -2.73 0.21
N VAL A 23 1.04 -2.79 -0.38
CA VAL A 23 2.07 -3.79 -0.03
C VAL A 23 3.21 -3.20 0.79
N GLY A 24 3.19 -1.90 1.08
CA GLY A 24 4.26 -1.24 1.83
C GLY A 24 5.55 -1.05 1.02
N PHE A 25 5.48 -0.95 -0.29
CA PHE A 25 6.67 -0.69 -1.12
C PHE A 25 7.00 0.80 -1.13
N CYS A 26 8.24 1.16 -0.80
CA CYS A 26 8.77 2.52 -0.89
C CYS A 26 9.89 2.57 -1.95
N HIS A 27 9.68 3.31 -3.04
CA HIS A 27 10.57 3.34 -4.21
C HIS A 27 11.86 4.12 -3.96
N GLY A 28 11.79 5.22 -3.20
CA GLY A 28 12.95 6.04 -2.80
C GLY A 28 13.50 6.99 -3.86
N VAL A 29 13.19 6.83 -5.15
CA VAL A 29 13.66 7.70 -6.24
C VAL A 29 12.60 7.83 -7.35
N LEU A 30 11.54 8.60 -7.08
CA LEU A 30 10.45 8.83 -8.05
C LEU A 30 10.71 10.05 -8.93
N ASN A 31 11.90 10.12 -9.52
CA ASN A 31 12.20 11.10 -10.57
C ASN A 31 11.37 10.79 -11.83
N THR A 32 11.17 11.79 -12.70
CA THR A 32 10.29 11.64 -13.88
C THR A 32 10.79 10.61 -14.90
N ASP A 33 12.11 10.39 -14.98
CA ASP A 33 12.77 9.39 -15.81
C ASP A 33 12.59 7.95 -15.30
N ASN A 34 12.21 7.79 -14.02
CA ASN A 34 11.90 6.51 -13.40
C ASN A 34 10.40 6.16 -13.46
N MET A 35 9.61 6.93 -14.19
CA MET A 35 8.17 6.70 -14.36
C MET A 35 7.88 6.01 -15.69
N SER A 36 7.61 4.71 -15.65
CA SER A 36 7.21 3.95 -16.83
C SER A 36 5.84 4.40 -17.36
N VAL A 37 5.76 4.71 -18.66
CA VAL A 37 4.48 4.98 -19.34
C VAL A 37 3.54 3.77 -19.36
N LEU A 38 4.05 2.57 -19.11
CA LEU A 38 3.27 1.33 -19.03
C LEU A 38 2.78 1.03 -17.60
N GLY A 39 3.06 1.90 -16.62
CA GLY A 39 2.71 1.65 -15.22
C GLY A 39 3.44 0.45 -14.62
N LEU A 40 4.73 0.29 -14.96
CA LEU A 40 5.62 -0.72 -14.39
C LEU A 40 6.53 -0.08 -13.34
N THR A 41 6.83 -0.80 -12.26
CA THR A 41 7.94 -0.45 -11.37
C THR A 41 9.25 -0.64 -12.15
N ILE A 42 10.10 0.38 -12.16
CA ILE A 42 11.40 0.35 -12.84
C ILE A 42 12.45 1.03 -11.95
N ASP A 43 13.72 0.89 -12.32
CA ASP A 43 14.86 1.52 -11.63
C ASP A 43 14.92 1.24 -10.11
N TYR A 44 15.13 -0.04 -9.79
CA TYR A 44 15.30 -0.50 -8.42
C TYR A 44 16.66 -0.07 -7.86
N GLY A 45 16.69 1.09 -7.20
CA GLY A 45 17.83 1.60 -6.44
C GLY A 45 17.62 1.45 -4.92
N PRO A 46 17.51 2.55 -4.17
CA PRO A 46 17.29 2.52 -2.72
C PRO A 46 15.81 2.27 -2.37
N PHE A 47 15.23 1.20 -2.91
CA PHE A 47 13.87 0.79 -2.55
C PHE A 47 13.87 0.01 -1.23
N ALA A 48 12.74 -0.02 -0.56
CA ALA A 48 12.53 -0.88 0.59
C ALA A 48 11.07 -1.34 0.70
N MET A 49 10.88 -2.49 1.34
CA MET A 49 9.57 -2.95 1.80
C MET A 49 9.39 -2.53 3.27
N MET A 50 8.20 -2.06 3.60
CA MET A 50 7.85 -1.63 4.95
C MET A 50 7.93 -2.81 5.93
N GLU A 51 8.79 -2.68 6.93
CA GLU A 51 8.82 -3.60 8.07
C GLU A 51 7.82 -3.13 9.12
N ARG A 52 8.17 -2.14 9.93
CA ARG A 52 7.21 -1.48 10.84
C ARG A 52 6.45 -0.42 10.08
N PHE A 53 5.13 -0.37 10.25
CA PHE A 53 4.35 0.66 9.57
C PHE A 53 4.73 2.06 10.06
N ASP A 54 5.32 2.83 9.16
CA ASP A 54 5.63 4.23 9.35
C ASP A 54 5.27 5.01 8.06
N PRO A 55 4.24 5.88 8.09
CA PRO A 55 3.86 6.66 6.92
C PRO A 55 4.95 7.67 6.48
N ASP A 56 5.84 8.05 7.39
CA ASP A 56 6.92 9.00 7.13
C ASP A 56 8.25 8.32 6.75
N TYR A 57 8.24 6.99 6.58
CA TYR A 57 9.43 6.23 6.24
C TYR A 57 10.08 6.69 4.92
N VAL A 58 11.37 7.02 5.00
CA VAL A 58 12.25 7.37 3.88
C VAL A 58 13.25 6.22 3.68
N CYS A 59 13.15 5.50 2.56
CA CYS A 59 14.06 4.39 2.26
C CYS A 59 15.38 4.83 1.61
N ASN A 60 15.42 6.03 1.03
CA ASN A 60 16.60 6.59 0.39
C ASN A 60 17.38 7.48 1.36
N GLY A 61 18.56 7.02 1.78
CA GLY A 61 19.44 7.79 2.67
C GLY A 61 19.98 9.11 2.11
N SER A 62 19.74 9.41 0.82
CA SER A 62 20.06 10.71 0.20
C SER A 62 18.85 11.64 0.08
N ASP A 63 17.64 11.22 0.48
CA ASP A 63 16.45 12.05 0.49
C ASP A 63 16.25 12.72 1.85
N ASP A 64 17.10 13.70 2.15
CA ASP A 64 17.09 14.44 3.42
C ASP A 64 15.77 15.20 3.68
N THR A 65 15.01 15.47 2.61
CA THR A 65 13.73 16.21 2.69
C THR A 65 12.51 15.32 2.84
N GLY A 66 12.67 14.00 2.70
CA GLY A 66 11.54 13.07 2.64
C GLY A 66 10.62 13.31 1.44
N ARG A 67 11.15 13.79 0.31
CA ARG A 67 10.39 14.04 -0.92
C ARG A 67 9.70 12.76 -1.42
N TYR A 68 10.37 11.62 -1.27
CA TYR A 68 9.93 10.31 -1.71
C TYR A 68 9.57 9.39 -0.54
N ARG A 69 9.26 9.95 0.63
CA ARG A 69 8.75 9.16 1.77
C ARG A 69 7.48 8.40 1.38
N PHE A 70 7.22 7.31 2.08
CA PHE A 70 6.15 6.36 1.73
C PHE A 70 4.77 7.01 1.52
N SER A 71 4.36 7.93 2.40
CA SER A 71 3.07 8.64 2.28
C SER A 71 2.99 9.63 1.12
N GLU A 72 4.13 10.12 0.60
CA GLU A 72 4.17 11.13 -0.48
C GLU A 72 4.15 10.50 -1.88
N GLN A 73 4.41 9.20 -2.01
CA GLN A 73 4.47 8.53 -3.31
C GLN A 73 3.23 8.80 -4.20
N PRO A 74 1.97 8.78 -3.70
CA PRO A 74 0.80 9.16 -4.52
C PRO A 74 0.86 10.59 -5.04
N ALA A 75 1.22 11.55 -4.19
CA ALA A 75 1.30 12.97 -4.56
C ALA A 75 2.42 13.21 -5.59
N ILE A 76 3.58 12.56 -5.41
CA ILE A 76 4.70 12.63 -6.35
C ILE A 76 4.34 11.99 -7.69
N CYS A 77 3.71 10.81 -7.70
CA CYS A 77 3.24 10.17 -8.93
C CYS A 77 2.25 11.06 -9.69
N LYS A 78 1.29 11.68 -9.00
CA LYS A 78 0.37 12.66 -9.61
C LYS A 78 1.12 13.85 -10.17
N TRP A 79 2.10 14.38 -9.44
CA TRP A 79 2.95 15.47 -9.90
C TRP A 79 3.76 15.09 -11.15
N ASN A 80 4.29 13.86 -11.23
CA ASN A 80 4.99 13.34 -12.41
C ASN A 80 4.05 13.23 -13.62
N CYS A 81 2.79 12.81 -13.44
CA CYS A 81 1.78 12.85 -14.50
C CYS A 81 1.55 14.28 -15.03
N ARG A 82 1.53 15.29 -14.16
CA ARG A 82 1.44 16.71 -14.58
C ARG A 82 2.65 17.15 -15.38
N GLN A 83 3.87 16.69 -15.03
CA GLN A 83 5.06 17.01 -15.83
C GLN A 83 4.99 16.33 -17.21
N PHE A 84 4.52 15.09 -17.28
CA PHE A 84 4.34 14.39 -18.55
C PHE A 84 3.28 15.07 -19.44
N ALA A 85 2.18 15.56 -18.86
CA ALA A 85 1.18 16.36 -19.58
C ALA A 85 1.81 17.60 -20.25
N LYS A 86 2.65 18.35 -19.53
CA LYS A 86 3.37 19.51 -20.07
C LYS A 86 4.32 19.12 -21.20
N ALA A 87 5.05 18.01 -21.05
CA ALA A 87 5.97 17.50 -22.05
C ALA A 87 5.22 17.11 -23.35
N LEU A 88 4.11 16.37 -23.24
CA LEU A 88 3.26 16.00 -24.37
C LEU A 88 2.67 17.21 -25.09
N ALA A 89 2.19 18.21 -24.34
CA ALA A 89 1.67 19.44 -24.91
C ALA A 89 2.77 20.21 -25.67
N ARG A 90 3.98 20.29 -25.11
CA ARG A 90 5.12 20.92 -25.79
C ARG A 90 5.49 20.21 -27.09
N LEU A 91 5.47 18.87 -27.10
CA LEU A 91 5.75 18.07 -28.29
C LEU A 91 4.64 18.20 -29.35
N GLY A 92 3.38 18.22 -28.94
CA GLY A 92 2.23 18.32 -29.84
C GLY A 92 1.93 19.74 -30.35
N GLY A 93 2.57 20.76 -29.78
CA GLY A 93 2.36 22.16 -30.15
C GLY A 93 0.88 22.55 -30.09
N LYS A 94 0.39 23.24 -31.11
CA LYS A 94 -1.01 23.69 -31.20
C LYS A 94 -2.06 22.56 -31.26
N HIS A 95 -1.65 21.32 -31.49
CA HIS A 95 -2.55 20.18 -31.65
C HIS A 95 -2.87 19.46 -30.34
N VAL A 96 -2.14 19.76 -29.26
CA VAL A 96 -2.32 19.13 -27.95
C VAL A 96 -2.47 20.21 -26.87
N SER A 97 -3.66 20.33 -26.30
CA SER A 97 -3.93 21.30 -25.24
C SER A 97 -3.36 20.82 -23.91
N GLN A 98 -2.41 21.58 -23.34
CA GLN A 98 -1.89 21.33 -21.99
C GLN A 98 -3.01 21.34 -20.95
N GLN A 99 -3.94 22.28 -21.04
CA GLN A 99 -5.04 22.40 -20.09
C GLN A 99 -5.95 21.17 -20.13
N ALA A 100 -6.22 20.64 -21.32
CA ALA A 100 -7.00 19.41 -21.46
C ALA A 100 -6.30 18.20 -20.83
N LEU A 101 -4.98 18.07 -21.00
CA LEU A 101 -4.22 16.99 -20.37
C LEU A 101 -4.13 17.15 -18.85
N LEU A 102 -3.90 18.36 -18.33
CA LEU A 102 -3.89 18.59 -16.88
C LEU A 102 -5.24 18.27 -16.25
N ARG A 103 -6.34 18.59 -16.93
CA ARG A 103 -7.68 18.22 -16.47
C ARG A 103 -7.86 16.71 -16.32
N ILE A 104 -7.30 15.90 -17.21
CA ILE A 104 -7.31 14.43 -17.07
C ILE A 104 -6.62 14.00 -15.76
N VAL A 105 -5.50 14.63 -15.38
CA VAL A 105 -4.82 14.30 -14.13
C VAL A 105 -5.68 14.63 -12.90
N GLU A 106 -6.32 15.80 -12.90
CA GLU A 106 -7.15 16.22 -11.77
C GLU A 106 -8.47 15.44 -11.66
N ASP A 107 -9.10 15.15 -12.80
CA ASP A 107 -10.38 14.44 -12.83
C ASP A 107 -10.21 12.94 -12.52
N ASP A 108 -9.11 12.30 -12.98
CA ASP A 108 -9.00 10.84 -12.99
C ASP A 108 -8.04 10.26 -11.91
N PHE A 109 -6.90 10.91 -11.59
CA PHE A 109 -5.84 10.25 -10.80
C PHE A 109 -6.30 9.83 -9.40
N ASP A 110 -6.87 10.75 -8.62
CA ASP A 110 -7.24 10.48 -7.22
C ASP A 110 -8.37 9.47 -7.14
N ALA A 111 -9.37 9.58 -8.03
CA ALA A 111 -10.49 8.65 -8.09
C ALA A 111 -10.01 7.22 -8.40
N VAL A 112 -9.13 7.05 -9.38
CA VAL A 112 -8.57 5.73 -9.73
C VAL A 112 -7.69 5.20 -8.61
N TYR A 113 -6.83 6.04 -8.02
CA TYR A 113 -5.96 5.66 -6.92
C TYR A 113 -6.78 5.21 -5.71
N ASP A 114 -7.76 6.01 -5.27
CA ASP A 114 -8.56 5.75 -4.07
C ASP A 114 -9.39 4.48 -4.21
N GLN A 115 -9.98 4.27 -5.39
CA GLN A 115 -10.74 3.06 -5.70
C GLN A 115 -9.83 1.82 -5.69
N ALA A 116 -8.69 1.88 -6.38
CA ALA A 116 -7.75 0.76 -6.45
C ALA A 116 -7.16 0.45 -5.07
N TYR A 117 -6.75 1.47 -4.32
CA TYR A 117 -6.17 1.32 -2.99
C TYR A 117 -7.18 0.73 -2.02
N LEU A 118 -8.42 1.25 -1.97
CA LEU A 118 -9.45 0.71 -1.09
C LEU A 118 -9.79 -0.73 -1.44
N SER A 119 -9.90 -1.06 -2.73
CA SER A 119 -10.15 -2.43 -3.18
C SER A 119 -9.05 -3.40 -2.73
N LEU A 120 -7.78 -3.01 -2.83
CA LEU A 120 -6.65 -3.82 -2.37
C LEU A 120 -6.65 -3.99 -0.85
N MET A 121 -6.91 -2.91 -0.10
CA MET A 121 -6.94 -2.96 1.36
C MET A 121 -8.13 -3.78 1.86
N ARG A 122 -9.30 -3.66 1.23
CA ARG A 122 -10.45 -4.52 1.49
C ARG A 122 -10.12 -6.00 1.30
N ALA A 123 -9.46 -6.35 0.19
CA ALA A 123 -9.05 -7.72 -0.07
C ALA A 123 -8.11 -8.25 1.02
N LYS A 124 -7.15 -7.44 1.48
CA LYS A 124 -6.25 -7.80 2.60
C LYS A 124 -6.96 -7.97 3.94
N LEU A 125 -8.17 -7.41 4.09
CA LEU A 125 -9.02 -7.52 5.28
C LEU A 125 -10.12 -8.59 5.13
N GLY A 126 -10.14 -9.34 4.01
CA GLY A 126 -11.20 -10.31 3.74
C GLY A 126 -12.57 -9.68 3.40
N LEU A 127 -12.63 -8.37 3.15
CA LEU A 127 -13.86 -7.64 2.82
C LEU A 127 -14.18 -7.76 1.32
N THR A 128 -14.43 -8.99 0.87
CA THR A 128 -14.67 -9.29 -0.56
C THR A 128 -16.13 -9.22 -0.98
N ASP A 129 -17.06 -9.23 -0.02
CA ASP A 129 -18.49 -9.21 -0.29
C ASP A 129 -19.02 -7.78 -0.48
N GLY A 130 -19.83 -7.60 -1.53
CA GLY A 130 -20.52 -6.35 -1.82
C GLY A 130 -19.62 -5.17 -2.24
N PRO A 131 -20.23 -4.02 -2.59
CA PRO A 131 -19.49 -2.82 -2.96
C PRO A 131 -18.79 -2.17 -1.75
N ALA A 132 -17.77 -1.34 -2.04
CA ALA A 132 -17.10 -0.51 -1.04
C ALA A 132 -18.09 0.43 -0.33
N GLY A 133 -18.11 0.38 0.99
CA GLY A 133 -18.92 1.23 1.85
C GLY A 133 -18.09 2.36 2.48
N ALA A 134 -18.77 3.39 2.98
CA ALA A 134 -18.10 4.52 3.65
C ALA A 134 -17.31 4.10 4.90
N GLY A 135 -17.71 3.02 5.58
CA GLY A 135 -17.04 2.48 6.77
C GLY A 135 -15.68 1.85 6.47
N ASP A 136 -15.46 1.30 5.27
CA ASP A 136 -14.24 0.56 4.95
C ASP A 136 -13.00 1.46 4.97
N ARG A 137 -13.13 2.68 4.45
CA ARG A 137 -12.04 3.66 4.47
C ARG A 137 -11.69 4.03 5.91
N ALA A 138 -12.69 4.25 6.75
CA ALA A 138 -12.47 4.57 8.16
C ALA A 138 -11.75 3.42 8.88
N LEU A 139 -12.20 2.17 8.66
CA LEU A 139 -11.57 0.97 9.18
C LEU A 139 -10.10 0.85 8.77
N VAL A 140 -9.79 0.99 7.48
CA VAL A 140 -8.41 0.96 6.98
C VAL A 140 -7.55 2.03 7.65
N ASN A 141 -8.07 3.26 7.77
CA ASN A 141 -7.34 4.35 8.38
C ASN A 141 -7.08 4.11 9.87
N GLU A 142 -8.07 3.62 10.62
CA GLU A 142 -7.91 3.30 12.05
C GLU A 142 -6.93 2.15 12.28
N LEU A 143 -6.96 1.11 11.43
CA LEU A 143 -5.96 0.05 11.47
C LEU A 143 -4.54 0.59 11.29
N LEU A 144 -4.30 1.38 10.23
CA LEU A 144 -2.98 1.93 9.94
C LEU A 144 -2.48 2.87 11.05
N LYS A 145 -3.36 3.73 11.59
CA LYS A 145 -3.03 4.57 12.77
C LYS A 145 -2.62 3.73 13.97
N THR A 146 -3.33 2.63 14.22
CA THR A 146 -3.02 1.74 15.34
C THR A 146 -1.69 1.01 15.11
N MET A 147 -1.43 0.55 13.89
CA MET A 147 -0.15 -0.08 13.52
C MET A 147 1.02 0.89 13.72
N GLN A 148 0.84 2.18 13.36
CA GLN A 148 1.84 3.22 13.59
C GLN A 148 2.11 3.40 15.09
N ALA A 149 1.03 3.53 15.90
CA ALA A 149 1.15 3.74 17.34
C ALA A 149 1.82 2.57 18.08
N CYS A 150 1.62 1.34 17.61
CA CYS A 150 2.21 0.14 18.21
C CYS A 150 3.53 -0.30 17.57
N GLY A 151 3.98 0.35 16.49
CA GLY A 151 5.15 -0.07 15.71
C GLY A 151 5.00 -1.47 15.14
N SER A 152 3.78 -1.85 14.73
CA SER A 152 3.45 -3.18 14.23
C SER A 152 4.13 -3.47 12.90
N ASP A 153 4.52 -4.74 12.69
CA ASP A 153 5.03 -5.19 11.40
C ASP A 153 3.89 -5.15 10.36
N PHE A 154 4.12 -4.45 9.25
CA PHE A 154 3.14 -4.19 8.22
C PHE A 154 2.65 -5.49 7.58
N THR A 155 3.58 -6.32 7.10
CA THR A 155 3.24 -7.53 6.37
C THR A 155 2.62 -8.58 7.30
N LYS A 156 3.19 -8.77 8.49
CA LYS A 156 2.74 -9.76 9.46
C LYS A 156 1.34 -9.42 9.99
N THR A 157 1.05 -8.14 10.24
CA THR A 157 -0.29 -7.71 10.65
C THR A 157 -1.36 -8.20 9.68
N PHE A 158 -1.20 -7.95 8.37
CA PHE A 158 -2.17 -8.40 7.38
C PHE A 158 -2.21 -9.92 7.18
N ARG A 159 -1.06 -10.61 7.32
CA ARG A 159 -1.02 -12.08 7.26
C ARG A 159 -1.82 -12.68 8.40
N ASP A 160 -1.57 -12.24 9.62
CA ASP A 160 -2.22 -12.75 10.81
C ASP A 160 -3.74 -12.45 10.74
N LEU A 161 -4.12 -11.27 10.25
CA LEU A 161 -5.53 -10.90 10.02
C LEU A 161 -6.30 -11.79 9.03
N MET A 162 -5.64 -12.49 8.10
CA MET A 162 -6.34 -13.41 7.21
C MET A 162 -6.64 -14.77 7.86
N GLY A 163 -6.09 -15.04 9.05
CA GLY A 163 -6.17 -16.35 9.70
C GLY A 163 -5.33 -17.42 8.98
N ASP A 164 -4.96 -18.46 9.73
CA ASP A 164 -4.25 -19.62 9.19
C ASP A 164 -5.26 -20.53 8.46
N ASN A 165 -5.65 -20.16 7.24
CA ASN A 165 -6.36 -21.06 6.33
C ASN A 165 -5.38 -21.97 5.55
N GLY A 166 -4.13 -22.08 6.00
CA GLY A 166 -3.19 -23.08 5.54
C GLY A 166 -3.65 -24.45 6.05
N GLY A 167 -4.42 -25.16 5.23
CA GLY A 167 -4.59 -26.60 5.42
C GLY A 167 -3.22 -27.25 5.63
N GLU A 168 -3.16 -28.16 6.59
CA GLU A 168 -2.03 -29.06 6.80
C GLU A 168 -1.87 -29.98 5.58
N ASP A 169 -1.40 -29.45 4.46
CA ASP A 169 -0.82 -30.27 3.40
C ASP A 169 0.64 -30.53 3.80
N GLY A 170 0.80 -31.65 4.50
CA GLY A 170 2.06 -32.12 5.04
C GLY A 170 3.18 -32.15 3.99
N PHE A 171 4.22 -31.38 4.23
CA PHE A 171 5.55 -31.68 3.74
C PHE A 171 6.34 -32.35 4.88
N GLU A 172 6.25 -33.68 4.96
CA GLU A 172 7.13 -34.48 5.81
C GLU A 172 8.58 -34.41 5.29
N GLY A 173 9.29 -33.36 5.69
CA GLY A 173 10.75 -33.30 5.66
C GLY A 173 11.29 -33.75 7.02
N ARG A 174 11.70 -35.02 7.12
CA ARG A 174 12.42 -35.54 8.30
C ARG A 174 13.64 -34.66 8.64
N GLY A 175 13.74 -34.24 9.91
CA GLY A 175 15.02 -34.06 10.58
C GLY A 175 15.14 -32.84 11.51
N GLY A 176 15.25 -33.10 12.82
CA GLY A 176 16.02 -32.26 13.73
C GLY A 176 15.25 -31.59 14.86
N SER A 177 15.49 -32.09 16.07
CA SER A 177 15.04 -31.60 17.39
C SER A 177 15.15 -30.09 17.64
N GLY A 178 14.05 -29.51 18.12
CA GLY A 178 13.99 -28.16 18.69
C GLY A 178 12.63 -27.90 19.32
N LYS A 179 12.25 -28.67 20.35
CA LYS A 179 11.10 -28.33 21.21
C LYS A 179 11.51 -27.17 22.11
N GLU A 180 11.24 -25.94 21.68
CA GLU A 180 11.05 -24.80 22.58
C GLU A 180 9.73 -24.10 22.23
N VAL A 181 8.74 -24.42 23.08
CA VAL A 181 7.46 -23.79 23.39
C VAL A 181 7.18 -22.46 22.66
N LEU A 182 6.50 -22.54 21.52
CA LEU A 182 5.64 -21.46 21.02
C LEU A 182 4.25 -21.71 21.58
N GLY A 183 3.78 -20.82 22.45
CA GLY A 183 2.44 -20.87 23.03
C GLY A 183 1.37 -20.91 21.95
N GLU A 184 0.41 -21.80 22.15
CA GLU A 184 -0.69 -22.16 21.26
C GLU A 184 -1.54 -20.95 20.84
N GLY A 185 -1.52 -20.62 19.55
CA GLY A 185 -2.64 -20.81 18.62
C GLY A 185 -4.05 -20.23 18.86
N GLU A 186 -4.41 -19.64 20.00
CA GLU A 186 -5.84 -19.34 20.29
C GLU A 186 -6.33 -17.92 19.95
N HIS A 187 -5.51 -17.01 19.44
CA HIS A 187 -5.87 -15.58 19.48
C HIS A 187 -6.04 -14.82 18.15
N VAL A 188 -5.87 -15.48 17.00
CA VAL A 188 -5.84 -14.77 15.70
C VAL A 188 -7.18 -14.84 14.94
N SER A 189 -7.97 -15.90 15.12
CA SER A 189 -9.25 -16.08 14.41
C SER A 189 -10.30 -15.01 14.75
N GLY A 190 -10.36 -14.57 16.01
CA GLY A 190 -11.31 -13.53 16.44
C GLY A 190 -11.00 -12.13 15.89
N LEU A 191 -9.75 -11.84 15.50
CA LEU A 191 -9.34 -10.52 15.04
C LEU A 191 -9.93 -10.19 13.66
N ALA A 192 -9.87 -11.17 12.75
CA ALA A 192 -10.43 -11.09 11.40
C ALA A 192 -11.95 -10.86 11.45
N GLU A 193 -12.65 -11.63 12.29
CA GLU A 193 -14.11 -11.55 12.46
C GLU A 193 -14.55 -10.23 13.11
N THR A 194 -13.84 -9.77 14.15
CA THR A 194 -14.15 -8.50 14.84
C THR A 194 -13.93 -7.30 13.91
N LEU A 195 -12.93 -7.37 13.03
CA LEU A 195 -12.67 -6.32 12.04
C LEU A 195 -13.62 -6.39 10.85
N ALA A 196 -13.95 -7.59 10.37
CA ALA A 196 -14.93 -7.79 9.31
C ALA A 196 -16.35 -7.35 9.72
N ALA A 197 -16.69 -7.48 11.01
CA ALA A 197 -17.94 -6.97 11.58
C ALA A 197 -17.98 -5.44 11.72
N GLY A 198 -16.87 -4.73 11.51
CA GLY A 198 -16.77 -3.27 11.64
C GLY A 198 -17.03 -2.74 13.06
N SER A 199 -16.98 -3.60 14.07
CA SER A 199 -17.33 -3.29 15.46
C SER A 199 -16.13 -3.10 16.39
N ALA A 200 -14.91 -3.42 15.94
CA ALA A 200 -13.70 -3.28 16.74
C ALA A 200 -13.39 -1.80 17.06
N SER A 201 -13.35 -1.47 18.35
CA SER A 201 -12.87 -0.17 18.82
C SER A 201 -11.35 -0.02 18.65
N PRO A 202 -10.83 1.22 18.56
CA PRO A 202 -9.38 1.47 18.51
C PRO A 202 -8.60 0.84 19.67
N ALA A 203 -9.22 0.71 20.85
CA ALA A 203 -8.59 0.08 22.01
C ALA A 203 -8.47 -1.45 21.86
N GLU A 204 -9.47 -2.10 21.27
CA GLU A 204 -9.44 -3.54 20.97
C GLU A 204 -8.37 -3.84 19.91
N MET A 205 -8.33 -3.01 18.86
CA MET A 205 -7.30 -3.05 17.82
C MET A 205 -5.88 -2.93 18.40
N ALA A 206 -5.67 -1.96 19.29
CA ALA A 206 -4.38 -1.73 19.93
C ALA A 206 -3.98 -2.89 20.87
N ALA A 207 -4.92 -3.46 21.62
CA ALA A 207 -4.67 -4.60 22.49
C ALA A 207 -4.25 -5.85 21.69
N LEU A 208 -4.85 -6.03 20.51
CA LEU A 208 -4.60 -7.16 19.61
C LEU A 208 -3.23 -7.02 18.92
N LEU A 209 -2.91 -5.83 18.42
CA LEU A 209 -1.62 -5.55 17.77
C LEU A 209 -0.44 -5.42 18.76
N GLY A 210 -0.69 -4.90 19.96
CA GLY A 210 0.32 -4.74 21.01
C GLY A 210 0.89 -6.06 21.55
N ARG A 211 0.15 -7.18 21.40
CA ARG A 211 0.65 -8.53 21.69
C ARG A 211 1.71 -9.00 20.70
N GLN A 212 1.62 -8.58 19.43
CA GLN A 212 2.61 -8.93 18.41
C GLN A 212 3.94 -8.18 18.60
N GLY A 213 3.89 -6.94 19.09
CA GLY A 213 5.08 -6.11 19.32
C GLY A 213 6.01 -6.61 20.42
N ARG A 214 5.54 -7.49 21.32
CA ARG A 214 6.35 -8.06 22.42
C ARG A 214 7.22 -9.26 22.03
N SER A 215 7.01 -9.85 20.85
CA SER A 215 7.81 -10.99 20.38
C SER A 215 8.95 -10.60 19.42
N ALA A 216 9.21 -9.29 19.24
CA ALA A 216 10.31 -8.83 18.40
C ALA A 216 11.64 -9.06 19.12
N VAL A 217 12.24 -10.24 18.89
CA VAL A 217 13.68 -10.44 19.08
C VAL A 217 14.39 -9.39 18.21
N PRO A 218 15.33 -8.59 18.75
CA PRO A 218 16.09 -7.65 17.95
C PRO A 218 16.91 -8.44 16.92
N LYS A 219 16.84 -8.02 15.66
CA LYS A 219 17.78 -8.44 14.61
C LYS A 219 18.82 -7.35 14.44
#